data_AF-A0AB39UQL3-F1
#
_entry.id   AF-A0AB39UQL3-F1
#
_cell.length_a   1.000
_cell.length_b   1.000
_cell.length_c   1.000
_cell.angle_alpha   90.00
_cell.angle_beta   90.00
_cell.angle_gamma   90.00
#
_symmetry.space_group_name_H-M   'P 1'
#
loop_
_entity.id
_entity.type
_entity.pdbx_description
1 polymer ?
#
loop_
_entity_poly.entity_id
_entity_poly.type
_entity_poly.pdbx_seq_one_letter_code
_entity_poly.pdbx_strand_id
1 'polypeptide(L)'
;MRSLGSRLAGLVQGGDVIVLSGPLGAGKTTLAQGFGRGLGIEKPIVSPTFTIARELNGKFADGRDAHLIHVDAYRLGSEGFEPGDGIRNRLLDELESLGLDEELESPGESSVVLMEWGERMAQELAPERLEIHIERPSGTEPSNAAGNASAGSSVDKGTYDKGAYGPGAAEASQRDEELTSNGTREVCLRGVGSAWAHRMQELREAL
;
A
#
# COMPACT_ATOMS: atom_id res chain seq x y z
N MET A 1 -1.75 -12.76 -3.16
CA MET A 1 -0.85 -11.59 -3.15
C MET A 1 -0.08 -11.36 -4.46
N ARG A 2 0.88 -12.20 -4.87
CA ARG A 2 1.63 -11.95 -6.13
C ARG A 2 0.74 -11.91 -7.39
N SER A 3 -0.22 -12.82 -7.50
CA SER A 3 -1.18 -12.81 -8.61
C SER A 3 -2.01 -11.52 -8.63
N LEU A 4 -2.49 -11.08 -7.47
CA LEU A 4 -3.21 -9.80 -7.32
C LEU A 4 -2.34 -8.63 -7.78
N GLY A 5 -1.09 -8.53 -7.28
CA GLY A 5 -0.17 -7.48 -7.71
C GLY A 5 0.06 -7.48 -9.23
N SER A 6 0.24 -8.67 -9.83
CA SER A 6 0.44 -8.80 -11.27
C SER A 6 -0.78 -8.40 -12.09
N ARG A 7 -1.99 -8.68 -11.61
CA ARG A 7 -3.24 -8.25 -12.26
C ARG A 7 -3.40 -6.74 -12.15
N LEU A 8 -3.15 -6.18 -10.96
CA LEU A 8 -3.20 -4.74 -10.72
C LEU A 8 -2.27 -3.97 -11.66
N ALA A 9 -1.04 -4.44 -11.87
CA ALA A 9 -0.09 -3.85 -12.79
C ALA A 9 -0.58 -3.79 -14.26
N GLY A 10 -1.55 -4.64 -14.64
CA GLY A 10 -2.17 -4.58 -15.96
C GLY A 10 -3.17 -3.45 -16.14
N LEU A 11 -3.61 -2.81 -15.05
CA LEU A 11 -4.63 -1.76 -15.05
C LEU A 11 -4.06 -0.35 -14.80
N VAL A 12 -2.83 -0.27 -14.27
CA VAL A 12 -2.21 1.01 -13.93
C VAL A 12 -1.77 1.76 -15.18
N GLN A 13 -1.84 3.08 -15.07
CA GLN A 13 -1.38 4.04 -16.04
C GLN A 13 -0.29 4.91 -15.41
N GLY A 14 0.49 5.61 -16.24
CA GLY A 14 1.39 6.62 -15.72
C GLY A 14 0.63 7.74 -14.99
N GLY A 15 1.22 8.25 -13.92
CA GLY A 15 0.58 9.18 -13.00
C GLY A 15 -0.08 8.49 -11.79
N ASP A 16 -0.26 7.16 -11.83
CA ASP A 16 -1.01 6.47 -10.78
C ASP A 16 -0.21 6.37 -9.46
N VAL A 17 -0.93 6.57 -8.36
CA VAL A 17 -0.44 6.36 -7.00
C VAL A 17 -1.22 5.23 -6.33
N ILE A 18 -0.50 4.22 -5.84
CA ILE A 18 -1.06 3.08 -5.10
C ILE A 18 -0.48 3.07 -3.69
N VAL A 19 -1.37 3.06 -2.70
CA VAL A 19 -1.03 3.06 -1.26
C VAL A 19 -1.38 1.72 -0.65
N LEU A 20 -0.40 1.03 -0.08
CA LEU A 20 -0.53 -0.25 0.59
C LEU A 20 -0.48 -0.07 2.11
N SER A 21 -1.47 -0.59 2.82
CA SER A 21 -1.55 -0.58 4.28
C SER A 21 -1.84 -1.96 4.86
N GLY A 22 -1.63 -2.11 6.16
CA GLY A 22 -1.84 -3.38 6.89
C GLY A 22 -0.67 -3.72 7.81
N PRO A 23 -0.85 -4.66 8.75
CA PRO A 23 0.15 -4.98 9.77
C PRO A 23 1.47 -5.50 9.17
N LEU A 24 2.52 -5.56 10.02
CA LEU A 24 3.77 -6.21 9.64
C LEU A 24 3.49 -7.65 9.20
N GLY A 25 4.13 -8.10 8.12
CA GLY A 25 3.89 -9.43 7.56
C GLY A 25 2.55 -9.59 6.82
N ALA A 26 1.76 -8.52 6.62
CA ALA A 26 0.54 -8.51 5.82
C ALA A 26 0.75 -8.81 4.32
N GLY A 27 1.99 -8.84 3.84
CA GLY A 27 2.30 -9.23 2.46
C GLY A 27 2.23 -8.08 1.47
N LYS A 28 2.37 -6.83 1.96
CA LYS A 28 2.53 -5.61 1.15
C LYS A 28 3.67 -5.76 0.14
N THR A 29 4.89 -6.06 0.60
CA THR A 29 6.02 -6.34 -0.30
C THR A 29 5.79 -7.55 -1.22
N THR A 30 5.00 -8.54 -0.80
CA THR A 30 4.62 -9.68 -1.66
C THR A 30 3.67 -9.27 -2.78
N LEU A 31 2.79 -8.29 -2.53
CA LEU A 31 1.99 -7.64 -3.56
C LEU A 31 2.90 -6.83 -4.50
N ALA A 32 3.82 -6.02 -3.95
CA ALA A 32 4.78 -5.23 -4.73
C ALA A 32 5.63 -6.10 -5.67
N GLN A 33 6.06 -7.28 -5.23
CA GLN A 33 6.74 -8.26 -6.08
C GLN A 33 5.87 -8.73 -7.26
N GLY A 34 4.59 -8.99 -7.00
CA GLY A 34 3.64 -9.33 -8.05
C GLY A 34 3.45 -8.18 -9.03
N PHE A 35 3.35 -6.96 -8.49
CA PHE A 35 3.17 -5.73 -9.25
C PHE A 35 4.35 -5.48 -10.18
N GLY A 36 5.58 -5.50 -9.67
CA GLY A 36 6.77 -5.34 -10.51
C GLY A 36 6.89 -6.41 -11.59
N ARG A 37 6.50 -7.66 -11.30
CA ARG A 37 6.44 -8.72 -12.32
C ARG A 37 5.41 -8.40 -13.42
N GLY A 38 4.24 -7.87 -13.05
CA GLY A 38 3.21 -7.47 -14.01
C GLY A 38 3.65 -6.31 -14.90
N LEU A 39 4.51 -5.43 -14.39
CA LEU A 39 5.21 -4.39 -15.16
C LEU A 39 6.42 -4.92 -15.94
N GLY A 40 6.69 -6.23 -15.96
CA GLY A 40 7.85 -6.80 -16.66
C GLY A 40 9.21 -6.44 -16.06
N ILE A 41 9.27 -6.03 -14.79
CA ILE A 41 10.53 -5.71 -14.10
C ILE A 41 11.28 -7.00 -13.78
N GLU A 42 12.48 -7.15 -14.35
CA GLU A 42 13.33 -8.33 -14.14
C GLU A 42 14.14 -8.28 -12.83
N LYS A 43 14.42 -7.07 -12.35
CA LYS A 43 15.15 -6.86 -11.09
C LYS A 43 14.29 -7.31 -9.90
N PRO A 44 14.90 -7.88 -8.84
CA PRO A 44 14.14 -8.25 -7.64
C PRO A 44 13.46 -7.04 -7.00
N ILE A 45 12.15 -7.18 -6.71
CA ILE A 45 11.41 -6.24 -5.86
C ILE A 45 11.64 -6.62 -4.39
N VAL A 46 12.36 -5.75 -3.70
CA VAL A 46 12.63 -5.83 -2.25
C VAL A 46 12.05 -4.59 -1.59
N SER A 47 11.59 -4.72 -0.34
CA SER A 47 11.10 -3.55 0.39
C SER A 47 12.26 -2.57 0.62
N PRO A 48 12.09 -1.29 0.27
CA PRO A 48 13.12 -0.27 0.42
C PRO A 48 13.14 0.36 1.83
N THR A 49 12.74 -0.36 2.89
CA THR A 49 12.63 0.23 4.26
C THR A 49 13.88 1.04 4.69
N PHE A 50 15.09 0.63 4.29
CA PHE A 50 16.32 1.35 4.63
C PHE A 50 16.69 2.48 3.66
N THR A 51 16.32 2.36 2.39
CA THR A 51 16.62 3.37 1.37
C THR A 51 15.45 4.33 1.13
N ILE A 52 14.32 4.13 1.82
CA ILE A 52 13.04 4.83 1.68
C ILE A 52 12.36 4.60 0.33
N ALA A 53 13.07 4.75 -0.78
CA ALA A 53 12.56 4.50 -2.12
C ALA A 53 13.55 3.77 -3.01
N ARG A 54 13.03 3.21 -4.12
CA ARG A 54 13.78 2.63 -5.24
C ARG A 54 13.04 2.87 -6.54
N GLU A 55 13.81 3.17 -7.58
CA GLU A 55 13.32 3.26 -8.96
C GLU A 55 13.65 1.98 -9.74
N LEU A 56 12.66 1.52 -10.51
CA LEU A 56 12.77 0.31 -11.30
C LEU A 56 12.05 0.49 -12.63
N ASN A 57 12.72 0.14 -13.73
CA ASN A 57 12.16 0.28 -15.08
C ASN A 57 11.45 -1.01 -15.50
N GLY A 58 10.28 -0.84 -16.10
CA GLY A 58 9.45 -1.88 -16.67
C GLY A 58 8.66 -1.36 -17.87
N LYS A 59 7.50 -1.96 -18.11
CA LYS A 59 6.57 -1.64 -19.20
C LYS A 59 5.13 -1.65 -18.67
N PHE A 60 4.34 -0.67 -19.09
CA PHE A 60 2.89 -0.72 -18.92
C PHE A 60 2.28 -1.77 -19.85
N ALA A 61 1.02 -2.12 -19.61
CA ALA A 61 0.29 -3.12 -20.41
C ALA A 61 0.19 -2.74 -21.90
N ASP A 62 0.22 -1.44 -22.22
CA ASP A 62 0.20 -0.90 -23.59
C ASP A 62 1.59 -0.87 -24.27
N GLY A 63 2.64 -1.30 -23.57
CA GLY A 63 4.02 -1.38 -24.08
C GLY A 63 4.87 -0.11 -23.91
N ARG A 64 4.30 0.98 -23.37
CA ARG A 64 5.09 2.17 -23.00
C ARG A 64 6.04 1.88 -21.85
N ASP A 65 7.11 2.67 -21.74
CA ASP A 65 8.03 2.60 -20.61
C ASP A 65 7.31 2.95 -19.30
N ALA A 66 7.60 2.16 -18.26
CA ALA A 66 7.09 2.38 -16.92
C ALA A 66 8.26 2.56 -15.94
N HIS A 67 8.20 3.62 -15.14
CA HIS A 67 9.09 3.90 -14.03
C HIS A 67 8.35 3.64 -12.73
N LEU A 68 8.63 2.49 -12.11
CA LEU A 68 8.10 2.15 -10.79
C LEU A 68 8.93 2.86 -9.73
N ILE A 69 8.28 3.70 -8.94
CA ILE A 69 8.83 4.29 -7.73
C ILE A 69 8.23 3.54 -6.55
N HIS A 70 8.99 2.60 -6.02
CA HIS A 70 8.59 1.82 -4.86
C HIS A 70 9.07 2.54 -3.60
N VAL A 71 8.12 3.00 -2.78
CA VAL A 71 8.38 3.71 -1.52
C VAL A 71 7.97 2.84 -0.33
N ASP A 72 8.70 2.91 0.77
CA ASP A 72 8.34 2.29 2.04
C ASP A 72 8.45 3.31 3.18
N ALA A 73 7.30 3.82 3.62
CA ALA A 73 7.20 4.87 4.63
C ALA A 73 7.15 4.33 6.07
N TYR A 74 7.45 3.05 6.29
CA TYR A 74 7.39 2.43 7.63
C TYR A 74 8.15 3.23 8.69
N ARG A 75 9.33 3.75 8.34
CA ARG A 75 10.20 4.51 9.25
C ARG A 75 9.62 5.87 9.60
N LEU A 76 9.00 6.55 8.63
CA LEU A 76 8.40 7.87 8.81
C LEU A 76 7.19 7.84 9.75
N GLY A 77 6.47 6.71 9.80
CA GLY A 77 5.30 6.52 10.65
C GLY A 77 5.55 5.81 11.99
N SER A 78 6.76 5.34 12.29
CA SER A 78 7.04 4.54 13.50
C SER A 78 7.44 5.39 14.71
N GLU A 79 7.86 6.62 14.49
CA GLU A 79 8.14 7.58 15.55
C GLU A 79 6.85 8.38 15.84
N GLY A 80 6.46 8.49 17.11
CA GLY A 80 5.12 8.91 17.56
C GLY A 80 4.72 10.35 17.24
N PHE A 81 4.51 10.64 15.97
CA PHE A 81 4.19 11.96 15.46
C PHE A 81 2.71 12.11 15.11
N GLU A 82 2.22 13.34 15.32
CA GLU A 82 0.87 13.78 14.99
C GLU A 82 0.62 13.64 13.48
N PRO A 83 -0.56 13.13 13.05
CA PRO A 83 -0.98 13.14 11.64
C PRO A 83 -0.99 14.56 11.05
N GLY A 84 -0.70 14.70 9.75
CA GLY A 84 -0.77 15.96 9.00
C GLY A 84 0.51 16.30 8.21
N ASP A 85 0.58 17.53 7.70
CA ASP A 85 1.62 18.08 6.80
C ASP A 85 3.07 17.75 7.20
N GLY A 86 3.34 17.55 8.50
CA GLY A 86 4.67 17.19 8.99
C GLY A 86 5.16 15.79 8.60
N ILE A 87 4.27 14.86 8.24
CA ILE A 87 4.67 13.52 7.75
C ILE A 87 4.97 13.58 6.25
N ARG A 88 4.12 14.25 5.45
CA ARG A 88 4.39 14.45 4.02
C ARG A 88 5.70 15.20 3.79
N ASN A 89 5.92 16.33 4.45
CA ASN A 89 7.13 17.13 4.23
C ASN A 89 8.40 16.32 4.52
N ARG A 90 8.40 15.48 5.57
CA ARG A 90 9.54 14.61 5.85
C ARG A 90 9.75 13.51 4.81
N LEU A 91 8.67 12.99 4.25
CA LEU A 91 8.81 12.07 3.12
C LEU A 91 9.46 12.79 1.94
N LEU A 92 9.01 14.02 1.63
CA LEU A 92 9.61 14.83 0.58
C LEU A 92 11.09 15.12 0.87
N ASP A 93 11.46 15.49 2.10
CA ASP A 93 12.85 15.74 2.49
C ASP A 93 13.74 14.49 2.30
N GLU A 94 13.26 13.29 2.68
CA GLU A 94 13.99 12.04 2.46
C GLU A 94 14.12 11.71 0.96
N LEU A 95 13.06 11.97 0.19
CA LEU A 95 13.03 11.73 -1.25
C LEU A 95 13.82 12.77 -2.05
N GLU A 96 13.98 14.00 -1.55
CA GLU A 96 14.79 15.06 -2.17
C GLU A 96 16.24 14.59 -2.31
N SER A 97 16.77 13.90 -1.29
CA SER A 97 18.11 13.32 -1.34
C SER A 97 18.29 12.25 -2.43
N LEU A 98 17.18 11.70 -2.92
CA LEU A 98 17.10 10.72 -4.00
C LEU A 98 16.66 11.35 -5.33
N GLY A 99 16.27 12.62 -5.35
CA GLY A 99 15.69 13.30 -6.52
C GLY A 99 14.30 12.79 -6.90
N LEU A 100 13.49 12.36 -5.93
CA LEU A 100 12.18 11.73 -6.13
C LEU A 100 11.00 12.53 -5.55
N ASP A 101 11.28 13.68 -4.94
CA ASP A 101 10.29 14.59 -4.37
C ASP A 101 9.30 15.09 -5.43
N GLU A 102 9.80 15.63 -6.55
CA GLU A 102 8.95 16.11 -7.66
C GLU A 102 8.06 15.01 -8.23
N GLU A 103 8.62 13.80 -8.36
CA GLU A 103 7.95 12.65 -8.94
C GLU A 103 6.88 12.06 -8.00
N LEU A 104 7.03 12.25 -6.68
CA LEU A 104 5.99 11.90 -5.73
C LEU A 104 4.85 12.93 -5.74
N GLU A 105 5.17 14.21 -5.86
CA GLU A 105 4.18 15.30 -5.84
C GLU A 105 3.35 15.36 -7.13
N SER A 106 3.98 15.07 -8.27
CA SER A 106 3.33 15.08 -9.57
C SER A 106 3.90 13.96 -10.46
N PRO A 107 3.51 12.69 -10.21
CA PRO A 107 4.02 11.57 -10.97
C PRO A 107 3.76 11.74 -12.47
N GLY A 108 4.80 11.58 -13.28
CA GLY A 108 4.74 11.77 -14.72
C GLY A 108 3.96 10.67 -15.44
N GLU A 109 3.67 10.90 -16.73
CA GLU A 109 2.93 9.95 -17.59
C GLU A 109 3.62 8.61 -17.82
N SER A 110 4.87 8.48 -17.40
CA SER A 110 5.63 7.22 -17.46
C SER A 110 5.85 6.60 -16.09
N SER A 111 5.38 7.21 -15.02
CA SER A 111 5.71 6.82 -13.65
C SER A 111 4.52 6.26 -12.91
N VAL A 112 4.77 5.33 -12.00
CA VAL A 112 3.77 4.78 -11.09
C VAL A 112 4.37 4.66 -9.70
N VAL A 113 3.69 5.25 -8.71
CA VAL A 113 4.12 5.20 -7.31
C VAL A 113 3.42 4.05 -6.62
N LEU A 114 4.21 3.16 -6.02
CA LEU A 114 3.71 2.11 -5.13
C LEU A 114 4.29 2.31 -3.74
N MET A 115 3.45 2.69 -2.78
CA MET A 115 3.89 3.05 -1.44
C MET A 115 3.41 2.06 -0.38
N GLU A 116 4.34 1.45 0.34
CA GLU A 116 4.05 0.70 1.56
C GLU A 116 3.94 1.64 2.77
N TRP A 117 2.97 1.37 3.66
CA TRP A 117 2.71 2.13 4.89
C TRP A 117 2.30 3.59 4.66
N GLY A 118 1.65 3.86 3.53
CA GLY A 118 1.22 5.20 3.16
C GLY A 118 -0.14 5.62 3.72
N GLU A 119 -0.82 4.83 4.57
CA GLU A 119 -2.19 5.13 5.03
C GLU A 119 -2.32 6.49 5.71
N ARG A 120 -1.29 6.92 6.45
CA ARG A 120 -1.29 8.20 7.17
C ARG A 120 -1.09 9.42 6.27
N MET A 121 -0.63 9.19 5.05
CA MET A 121 -0.28 10.21 4.08
C MET A 121 -1.11 10.10 2.80
N ALA A 122 -1.96 9.07 2.67
CA ALA A 122 -2.71 8.78 1.44
C ALA A 122 -3.47 10.00 0.91
N GLN A 123 -4.15 10.74 1.79
CA GLN A 123 -4.90 11.94 1.42
C GLN A 123 -4.01 13.08 0.93
N GLU A 124 -2.81 13.20 1.49
CA GLU A 124 -1.85 14.27 1.19
C GLU A 124 -1.01 13.95 -0.05
N LEU A 125 -0.82 12.67 -0.39
CA LEU A 125 0.03 12.24 -1.50
C LEU A 125 -0.56 12.52 -2.87
N ALA A 126 -1.82 12.12 -3.09
CA ALA A 126 -2.46 12.29 -4.38
C ALA A 126 -3.98 12.41 -4.24
N PRO A 127 -4.60 13.35 -4.98
CA PRO A 127 -6.06 13.50 -4.99
C PRO A 127 -6.75 12.28 -5.61
N GLU A 128 -6.10 11.62 -6.58
CA GLU A 128 -6.52 10.36 -7.18
C GLU A 128 -5.53 9.24 -6.85
N ARG A 129 -6.02 8.13 -6.30
CA ARG A 129 -5.17 7.02 -5.85
C ARG A 129 -5.96 5.73 -5.66
N LEU A 130 -5.24 4.61 -5.60
CA LEU A 130 -5.76 3.33 -5.12
C LEU A 130 -5.24 3.04 -3.71
N GLU A 131 -6.15 2.89 -2.75
CA GLU A 131 -5.83 2.41 -1.40
C GLU A 131 -6.06 0.90 -1.32
N ILE A 132 -5.06 0.14 -0.87
CA ILE A 132 -5.12 -1.31 -0.68
C ILE A 132 -4.78 -1.63 0.77
N HIS A 133 -5.76 -2.09 1.53
CA HIS A 133 -5.55 -2.58 2.88
C HIS A 133 -5.46 -4.10 2.89
N ILE A 134 -4.43 -4.66 3.53
CA ILE A 134 -4.27 -6.11 3.63
C ILE A 134 -4.31 -6.53 5.10
N GLU A 135 -5.35 -7.27 5.48
CA GLU A 135 -5.46 -7.87 6.80
C GLU A 135 -4.81 -9.26 6.82
N ARG A 136 -4.17 -9.59 7.94
CA ARG A 136 -3.74 -10.96 8.18
C ARG A 136 -4.93 -11.74 8.74
N PRO A 137 -5.12 -13.00 8.31
CA PRO A 137 -6.08 -13.87 8.97
C PRO A 137 -5.63 -14.00 10.43
N SER A 138 -6.56 -13.77 11.35
CA SER A 138 -6.38 -14.03 12.77
C SER A 138 -6.18 -15.53 12.95
N GLY A 139 -4.91 -15.96 12.92
CA GLY A 139 -4.56 -17.30 13.33
C GLY A 139 -4.99 -17.48 14.78
N THR A 140 -5.75 -18.53 15.05
CA THR A 140 -6.04 -19.01 16.40
C THR A 140 -4.71 -19.17 17.12
N GLU A 141 -4.43 -18.33 18.11
CA GLU A 141 -3.33 -18.57 19.06
C GLU A 141 -3.48 -20.02 19.56
N PRO A 142 -2.44 -20.87 19.53
CA PRO A 142 -2.52 -22.15 20.20
C PRO A 142 -2.79 -21.86 21.68
N SER A 143 -3.96 -22.27 22.17
CA SER A 143 -4.34 -22.12 23.57
C SER A 143 -3.33 -22.88 24.44
N ASN A 144 -2.33 -22.17 24.93
CA ASN A 144 -1.37 -22.72 25.87
C ASN A 144 -2.04 -22.74 27.25
N ALA A 145 -2.90 -23.74 27.46
CA ALA A 145 -3.43 -24.08 28.77
C ALA A 145 -2.34 -24.82 29.58
N ALA A 146 -1.45 -24.07 30.21
CA ALA A 146 -0.73 -24.48 31.41
C ALA A 146 -0.18 -23.22 32.11
N GLY A 147 -0.70 -22.93 33.31
CA GLY A 147 -0.42 -21.70 34.02
C GLY A 147 1.00 -21.59 34.57
N ASN A 148 1.50 -20.36 34.60
CA ASN A 148 2.12 -19.82 35.80
C ASN A 148 2.16 -18.29 35.72
N ALA A 149 1.72 -17.65 36.80
CA ALA A 149 1.69 -16.21 36.95
C ALA A 149 3.09 -15.66 37.22
N SER A 150 3.55 -14.72 36.40
CA SER A 150 4.48 -13.66 36.81
C SER A 150 4.36 -12.48 35.84
N ALA A 151 4.06 -11.31 36.39
CA ALA A 151 3.83 -10.07 35.69
C ALA A 151 5.07 -9.62 34.89
N GLY A 152 4.87 -9.36 33.60
CA GLY A 152 5.80 -8.67 32.71
C GLY A 152 4.99 -7.82 31.73
N SER A 153 5.19 -6.50 31.79
CA SER A 153 4.47 -5.47 31.04
C SER A 153 4.51 -5.72 29.53
N SER A 154 3.37 -6.08 28.94
CA SER A 154 3.16 -6.08 27.50
C SER A 154 2.70 -4.69 27.08
N VAL A 155 3.57 -3.95 26.40
CA VAL A 155 3.21 -2.71 25.73
C VAL A 155 2.42 -3.09 24.48
N ASP A 156 1.09 -3.14 24.64
CA ASP A 156 0.14 -3.22 23.54
C ASP A 156 0.14 -1.86 22.83
N LYS A 157 0.86 -1.77 21.71
CA LYS A 157 0.89 -0.57 20.87
C LYS A 157 0.09 -0.82 19.60
N GLY A 158 -1.10 -0.22 19.57
CA GLY A 158 -1.82 0.06 18.34
C GLY A 158 -3.23 -0.50 18.35
N THR A 159 -4.10 0.01 19.23
CA THR A 159 -5.54 -0.12 19.05
C THR A 159 -5.90 0.49 17.70
N TYR A 160 -6.33 -0.36 16.79
CA TYR A 160 -6.75 -0.01 15.44
C TYR A 160 -8.05 0.79 15.54
N ASP A 161 -7.99 2.11 15.35
CA ASP A 161 -9.18 2.96 15.33
C ASP A 161 -9.84 2.88 13.94
N LYS A 162 -10.97 2.18 13.86
CA LYS A 162 -11.83 2.11 12.67
C LYS A 162 -12.48 3.47 12.33
N GLY A 163 -12.29 4.52 13.15
CA GLY A 163 -12.95 5.82 13.05
C GLY A 163 -12.24 6.91 12.24
N ALA A 164 -11.00 6.72 11.76
CA ALA A 164 -10.24 7.76 11.06
C ALA A 164 -10.64 7.98 9.57
N TYR A 165 -11.79 7.45 9.13
CA TYR A 165 -12.37 7.79 7.83
C TYR A 165 -13.16 9.09 7.98
N GLY A 166 -12.52 10.23 7.65
CA GLY A 166 -13.20 11.52 7.57
C GLY A 166 -14.40 11.48 6.60
N PRO A 167 -15.52 12.15 6.92
CA PRO A 167 -16.71 12.14 6.07
C PRO A 167 -16.51 13.10 4.91
N GLY A 168 -16.39 12.60 3.68
CA GLY A 168 -16.27 13.49 2.51
C GLY A 168 -15.69 12.87 1.24
N ALA A 169 -16.28 11.80 0.73
CA ALA A 169 -16.30 11.45 -0.70
C ALA A 169 -17.33 10.34 -0.89
N ALA A 170 -18.14 10.44 -1.95
CA ALA A 170 -19.34 9.64 -2.19
C ALA A 170 -19.16 8.13 -1.91
N GLU A 171 -20.14 7.59 -1.19
CA GLU A 171 -20.21 6.21 -0.71
C GLU A 171 -20.07 5.18 -1.83
N ALA A 172 -18.99 4.40 -1.76
CA ALA A 172 -18.99 3.00 -2.16
C ALA A 172 -18.43 2.18 -0.99
N SER A 173 -19.10 2.27 0.16
CA SER A 173 -18.88 1.37 1.29
C SER A 173 -19.58 0.05 1.01
N GLN A 174 -18.98 -0.81 0.21
CA GLN A 174 -19.35 -2.22 0.13
C GLN A 174 -18.21 -3.02 0.78
N ARG A 175 -18.52 -3.58 1.96
CA ARG A 175 -17.69 -4.58 2.64
C ARG A 175 -17.93 -5.88 1.90
N ASP A 176 -16.97 -6.31 1.10
CA ASP A 176 -17.03 -7.62 0.46
C ASP A 176 -16.31 -8.62 1.37
N GLU A 177 -17.13 -9.40 2.09
CA GLU A 177 -16.69 -10.60 2.78
C GLU A 177 -16.35 -11.69 1.74
N GLU A 178 -15.19 -12.32 1.93
CA GLU A 178 -14.80 -13.64 1.42
C GLU A 178 -14.29 -13.75 -0.05
N LEU A 179 -12.96 -13.72 -0.22
CA LEU A 179 -12.29 -14.16 -1.46
C LEU A 179 -11.24 -15.25 -1.26
N THR A 180 -11.35 -16.08 -0.22
CA THR A 180 -10.76 -17.45 -0.12
C THR A 180 -11.01 -18.06 1.26
N SER A 181 -11.90 -19.05 1.35
CA SER A 181 -12.12 -19.86 2.54
C SER A 181 -10.98 -20.88 2.73
N ASN A 182 -9.91 -20.44 3.41
CA ASN A 182 -8.96 -21.27 4.17
C ASN A 182 -7.88 -20.39 4.82
N GLY A 183 -8.21 -19.70 5.92
CA GLY A 183 -7.20 -18.94 6.68
C GLY A 183 -6.45 -17.91 5.82
N THR A 184 -7.17 -17.21 4.94
CA THR A 184 -6.60 -16.36 3.91
C THR A 184 -6.63 -14.88 4.29
N ARG A 185 -5.67 -14.12 3.79
CA ARG A 185 -5.57 -12.66 3.98
C ARG A 185 -6.77 -11.98 3.32
N GLU A 186 -7.43 -11.09 4.05
CA GLU A 186 -8.46 -10.20 3.50
C GLU A 186 -7.78 -9.00 2.84
N VAL A 187 -8.27 -8.59 1.67
CA VAL A 187 -7.72 -7.45 0.92
C VAL A 187 -8.84 -6.50 0.56
N CYS A 188 -8.84 -5.32 1.14
CA CYS A 188 -9.80 -4.26 0.85
C CYS A 188 -9.20 -3.27 -0.14
N LEU A 189 -9.93 -2.97 -1.21
CA LEU A 189 -9.51 -2.07 -2.28
C LEU A 189 -10.45 -0.86 -2.32
N ARG A 190 -9.89 0.34 -2.34
CA ARG A 190 -10.64 1.60 -2.44
C ARG A 190 -10.01 2.52 -3.46
N GLY A 191 -10.70 2.73 -4.58
CA GLY A 191 -10.37 3.77 -5.55
C GLY A 191 -10.83 5.14 -5.07
N VAL A 192 -9.95 6.12 -5.12
CA VAL A 192 -10.23 7.53 -4.81
C VAL A 192 -9.99 8.34 -6.09
N GLY A 193 -10.95 9.19 -6.45
CA GLY A 193 -10.93 9.92 -7.73
C GLY A 193 -11.70 9.23 -8.85
N SER A 194 -11.98 9.97 -9.92
CA SER A 194 -12.73 9.47 -11.08
C SER A 194 -11.90 8.52 -11.94
N ALA A 195 -10.58 8.71 -12.01
CA ALA A 195 -9.68 7.81 -12.74
C ALA A 195 -9.76 6.37 -12.21
N TRP A 196 -9.84 6.22 -10.89
CA TRP A 196 -9.94 4.90 -10.26
C TRP A 196 -11.37 4.36 -10.21
N ALA A 197 -12.40 5.21 -10.20
CA ALA A 197 -13.79 4.74 -10.16
C ALA A 197 -14.13 3.78 -11.30
N HIS A 198 -13.66 4.07 -12.53
CA HIS A 198 -13.87 3.19 -13.69
C HIS A 198 -13.01 1.92 -13.62
N ARG A 199 -11.71 2.07 -13.35
CA ARG A 199 -10.76 0.95 -13.30
C ARG A 199 -11.04 -0.03 -12.14
N MET A 200 -11.69 0.43 -11.07
CA MET A 200 -12.13 -0.43 -9.98
C MET A 200 -13.18 -1.45 -10.43
N GLN A 201 -13.99 -1.15 -11.44
CA GLN A 201 -14.93 -2.12 -12.00
C GLN A 201 -14.19 -3.21 -12.76
N GLU A 202 -13.23 -2.85 -13.61
CA GLU A 202 -12.38 -3.81 -14.33
C GLU A 202 -11.57 -4.67 -13.37
N LEU A 203 -11.02 -4.08 -12.30
CA LEU A 203 -10.29 -4.81 -11.27
C LEU A 203 -11.19 -5.85 -10.59
N ARG A 204 -12.46 -5.52 -10.31
CA ARG A 204 -13.42 -6.47 -9.72
C ARG A 204 -13.72 -7.62 -10.66
N GLU A 205 -13.94 -7.35 -11.94
CA GLU A 205 -14.20 -8.40 -12.94
C GLU A 205 -12.97 -9.30 -13.18
N ALA A 206 -11.78 -8.74 -13.01
CA ALA A 206 -10.53 -9.43 -13.18
C ALA A 206 -10.08 -10.23 -11.94
N LEU A 207 -10.74 -10.13 -10.79
CA LEU A 207 -10.37 -10.83 -9.54
C LEU A 207 -11.17 -12.12 -9.35
#